data_AF-A0A1W6L5V2-F1
#
_entry.id   AF-A0A1W6L5V2-F1
#
_cell.length_a   1.000
_cell.length_b   1.000
_cell.length_c   1.000
_cell.angle_alpha   90.00
_cell.angle_beta   90.00
_cell.angle_gamma   90.00
#
_symmetry.space_group_name_H-M   'P 1'
#
loop_
_entity.id
_entity.type
_entity.pdbx_description
1 polymer ?
#
loop_
_entity_poly.entity_id
_entity_poly.type
_entity_poly.pdbx_seq_one_letter_code
_entity_poly.pdbx_strand_id
1 'polypeptide(L)'
;MAKFVILNFEDDDQGQTPNSTVPAVMRKSSTGAVAVPGHVTGSARSTVEGVAAKARAKETFFRKNVVHHYSGIDLIRRDAAGTLGRNDVAQVRADVAAARKVYIILHGAPDVTEHGFTNAQTHIGWRELSSLALLLFPERSDPYRISLVMCYGARTDNFRLNHLGAMSPGDLKTSFAYKFFRALCNFRKLSLTACTGAVSTQGSDGTNEVETEEWVSATLDVIDYQKDKPTRDLRKDDLDWVKQAYIRSGTGSLADWNALRDAFYTDRTKVPKGYYETEIKKYIAHTQHLYDDLQAAKSQAAQMHGGLSNRSKYGRILYDYSQGGVLTIVNKYGDPMNPVAGQNYLLYRGPLL
;
A
#
# COMPACT_ATOMS: atom_id res chain seq x y z
N MET A 1 -26.24 1.34 15.26
CA MET A 1 -24.83 1.75 15.28
C MET A 1 -24.08 0.93 14.24
N ALA A 2 -23.34 1.54 13.31
CA ALA A 2 -22.59 0.76 12.32
C ALA A 2 -21.22 0.38 12.89
N LYS A 3 -20.85 -0.90 12.79
CA LYS A 3 -19.51 -1.38 13.13
C LYS A 3 -18.64 -1.49 11.89
N PHE A 4 -17.35 -1.19 12.05
CA PHE A 4 -16.32 -1.37 11.06
C PHE A 4 -15.17 -2.16 11.68
N VAL A 5 -14.55 -3.03 10.90
CA VAL A 5 -13.37 -3.80 11.32
C VAL A 5 -12.21 -3.45 10.40
N ILE A 6 -11.04 -3.22 10.98
CA ILE A 6 -9.77 -3.02 10.28
C ILE A 6 -8.87 -4.20 10.64
N LEU A 7 -8.47 -4.98 9.64
CA LEU A 7 -7.40 -5.96 9.72
C LEU A 7 -6.15 -5.31 9.09
N ASN A 8 -5.26 -4.80 9.94
CA ASN A 8 -4.07 -4.09 9.49
C ASN A 8 -2.88 -5.03 9.43
N PHE A 9 -2.31 -5.22 8.24
CA PHE A 9 -1.09 -5.98 8.04
C PHE A 9 0.12 -5.08 7.84
N GLU A 10 -0.04 -3.76 7.71
CA GLU A 10 1.09 -2.83 7.62
C GLU A 10 1.68 -2.56 9.02
N ASP A 11 3.01 -2.73 9.15
CA ASP A 11 3.87 -2.49 10.34
C ASP A 11 3.37 -2.99 11.73
N ASP A 12 4.25 -3.71 12.43
CA ASP A 12 4.05 -4.12 13.83
C ASP A 12 4.09 -2.89 14.76
N ASP A 13 2.97 -2.21 14.96
CA ASP A 13 2.75 -1.43 16.18
C ASP A 13 2.66 -2.45 17.34
N GLN A 14 3.81 -2.89 17.86
CA GLN A 14 3.93 -3.81 19.01
C GLN A 14 3.41 -3.20 20.33
N GLY A 15 2.21 -2.62 20.35
CA GLY A 15 1.70 -1.95 21.55
C GLY A 15 0.22 -1.60 21.60
N GLN A 16 -0.59 -1.85 20.57
CA GLN A 16 -2.02 -1.53 20.64
C GLN A 16 -2.85 -2.76 20.96
N THR A 17 -3.37 -2.81 22.19
CA THR A 17 -4.36 -3.80 22.62
C THR A 17 -5.69 -3.62 21.87
N PRO A 18 -6.51 -4.68 21.72
CA PRO A 18 -7.74 -4.69 20.89
C PRO A 18 -8.82 -3.66 21.27
N ASN A 19 -8.68 -2.96 22.40
CA ASN A 19 -9.71 -2.09 22.99
C ASN A 19 -9.29 -0.63 23.16
N SER A 20 -8.19 -0.16 22.55
CA SER A 20 -7.83 1.25 22.70
C SER A 20 -8.77 2.16 21.87
N THR A 21 -9.66 2.87 22.55
CA THR A 21 -10.19 4.14 22.06
C THR A 21 -9.03 5.13 22.01
N VAL A 22 -8.31 5.18 20.89
CA VAL A 22 -7.14 6.05 20.72
C VAL A 22 -7.57 7.53 20.77
N PRO A 23 -7.10 8.32 21.75
CA PRO A 23 -7.13 9.78 21.67
C PRO A 23 -6.07 10.22 20.66
N ALA A 24 -6.42 11.15 19.78
CA ALA A 24 -5.51 11.70 18.79
C ALA A 24 -4.34 12.41 19.48
N VAL A 25 -3.19 11.75 19.60
CA VAL A 25 -1.93 12.38 19.99
C VAL A 25 -0.86 12.00 18.97
N MET A 26 -0.43 13.01 18.21
CA MET A 26 0.71 12.97 17.30
C MET A 26 1.97 12.56 18.07
N ARG A 27 2.56 11.42 17.73
CA ARG A 27 3.97 11.14 17.97
C ARG A 27 4.62 10.82 16.64
N LYS A 28 5.67 11.57 16.29
CA LYS A 28 6.51 11.35 15.10
C LYS A 28 7.17 9.97 15.21
N SER A 29 7.01 9.11 14.20
CA SER A 29 7.78 7.87 14.10
C SER A 29 9.08 8.12 13.33
N SER A 30 10.16 7.57 13.87
CA SER A 30 11.51 7.58 13.31
C SER A 30 11.94 6.13 13.09
N THR A 31 11.72 5.59 11.89
CA THR A 31 12.34 4.32 11.46
C THR A 31 12.66 4.40 9.97
N GLY A 32 13.95 4.27 9.66
CA GLY A 32 14.53 4.41 8.33
C GLY A 32 14.35 3.17 7.46
N ALA A 33 13.16 3.01 6.88
CA ALA A 33 13.05 2.34 5.59
C ALA A 33 13.54 3.33 4.51
N VAL A 34 14.38 2.87 3.59
CA VAL A 34 14.76 3.67 2.42
C VAL A 34 13.49 3.90 1.61
N ALA A 35 12.86 5.06 1.83
CA ALA A 35 11.79 5.54 0.99
C ALA A 35 12.33 5.66 -0.43
N VAL A 36 11.73 4.96 -1.39
CA VAL A 36 11.94 5.28 -2.80
C VAL A 36 11.47 6.74 -2.98
N PRO A 37 12.36 7.67 -3.38
CA PRO A 37 12.02 9.09 -3.36
C PRO A 37 10.81 9.38 -4.24
N GLY A 38 9.72 9.85 -3.63
CA GLY A 38 8.48 10.25 -4.27
C GLY A 38 7.44 9.13 -4.47
N HIS A 39 7.48 8.07 -3.65
CA HIS A 39 6.22 7.45 -3.22
C HIS A 39 5.57 8.33 -2.17
N VAL A 40 4.27 8.61 -2.32
CA VAL A 40 3.43 9.01 -1.20
C VAL A 40 3.18 7.76 -0.36
N THR A 41 4.20 7.26 0.32
CA THR A 41 3.97 6.36 1.45
C THR A 41 3.42 7.22 2.57
N GLY A 42 2.10 7.36 2.63
CA GLY A 42 1.48 7.54 3.92
C GLY A 42 2.00 6.40 4.81
N SER A 43 2.50 6.70 6.00
CA SER A 43 2.87 5.64 6.94
C SER A 43 1.66 4.73 7.16
N ALA A 44 1.89 3.45 7.46
CA ALA A 44 0.84 2.48 7.80
C ALA A 44 -0.24 3.06 8.73
N ARG A 45 0.26 3.78 9.74
CA ARG A 45 -0.54 4.53 10.70
C ARG A 45 -1.46 5.57 10.08
N SER A 46 -0.99 6.36 9.11
CA SER A 46 -1.82 7.37 8.42
C SER A 46 -2.96 6.73 7.62
N THR A 47 -2.75 5.54 7.04
CA THR A 47 -3.80 4.78 6.33
C THR A 47 -4.85 4.27 7.31
N VAL A 48 -4.43 3.68 8.43
CA VAL A 48 -5.34 3.21 9.49
C VAL A 48 -6.15 4.39 10.08
N GLU A 49 -5.47 5.49 10.44
CA GLU A 49 -6.09 6.69 11.00
C GLU A 49 -7.10 7.31 10.01
N GLY A 50 -6.74 7.41 8.73
CA GLY A 50 -7.64 7.93 7.70
C GLY A 50 -8.84 7.02 7.42
N VAL A 51 -8.65 5.69 7.40
CA VAL A 51 -9.76 4.72 7.27
C VAL A 51 -10.71 4.80 8.48
N ALA A 52 -10.15 4.93 9.69
CA ALA A 52 -10.92 5.11 10.90
C ALA A 52 -11.68 6.46 10.89
N ALA A 53 -11.03 7.55 10.49
CA ALA A 53 -11.65 8.86 10.33
C ALA A 53 -12.81 8.82 9.33
N LYS A 54 -12.63 8.16 8.18
CA LYS A 54 -13.68 7.95 7.17
C LYS A 54 -14.88 7.16 7.72
N ALA A 55 -14.63 6.17 8.58
CA ALA A 55 -15.69 5.41 9.23
C ALA A 55 -16.47 6.29 10.22
N ARG A 56 -15.78 7.15 10.98
CA ARG A 56 -16.36 8.08 11.95
C ARG A 56 -17.03 9.31 11.30
N ALA A 57 -16.58 9.76 10.14
CA ALA A 57 -17.19 10.89 9.42
C ALA A 57 -18.64 10.60 8.96
N LYS A 58 -19.07 9.34 8.99
CA LYS A 58 -20.46 8.91 8.73
C LYS A 58 -21.31 8.85 9.99
N GLU A 59 -20.79 9.33 11.12
CA GLU A 59 -21.53 9.47 12.35
C GLU A 59 -22.56 10.58 12.23
N THR A 60 -23.66 10.43 12.95
CA THR A 60 -24.64 11.49 13.16
C THR A 60 -24.68 11.78 14.65
N PHE A 61 -25.22 12.94 15.05
CA PHE A 61 -25.33 13.35 16.46
C PHE A 61 -25.88 12.23 17.38
N PHE A 62 -26.78 11.38 16.86
CA PHE A 62 -27.42 10.28 17.60
C PHE A 62 -26.84 8.89 17.33
N ARG A 63 -25.87 8.73 16.42
CA ARG A 63 -25.28 7.42 16.06
C ARG A 63 -23.79 7.55 15.83
N LYS A 64 -23.00 7.22 16.86
CA LYS A 64 -21.56 6.98 16.74
C LYS A 64 -21.32 5.65 16.03
N ASN A 65 -20.20 5.50 15.34
CA ASN A 65 -19.79 4.25 14.69
C ASN A 65 -18.72 3.60 15.56
N VAL A 66 -18.64 2.26 15.55
CA VAL A 66 -17.56 1.55 16.25
C VAL A 66 -16.54 1.11 15.21
N VAL A 67 -15.26 1.29 15.51
CA VAL A 67 -14.15 0.79 14.71
C VAL A 67 -13.33 -0.14 15.59
N HIS A 68 -13.26 -1.41 15.23
CA HIS A 68 -12.36 -2.40 15.85
C HIS A 68 -11.13 -2.56 14.97
N HIS A 69 -9.95 -2.59 15.62
CA HIS A 69 -8.66 -2.69 14.94
C HIS A 69 -7.94 -3.94 15.44
N TYR A 70 -7.46 -4.76 14.50
CA TYR A 70 -6.66 -5.94 14.79
C TYR A 70 -5.38 -5.93 13.96
N SER A 71 -4.27 -6.34 14.59
CA SER A 71 -3.02 -6.62 13.88
C SER A 71 -3.18 -7.92 13.10
N GLY A 72 -3.37 -7.80 11.79
CA GLY A 72 -3.46 -8.94 10.87
C GLY A 72 -2.17 -9.75 10.82
N ILE A 73 -1.01 -9.09 10.96
CA ILE A 73 0.28 -9.77 10.98
C ILE A 73 0.48 -10.62 12.24
N ASP A 74 0.05 -10.13 13.41
CA ASP A 74 0.03 -10.94 14.64
C ASP A 74 -0.90 -12.15 14.49
N LEU A 75 -2.10 -11.93 13.94
CA LEU A 75 -3.06 -13.01 13.71
C LEU A 75 -2.50 -14.08 12.77
N ILE A 76 -1.87 -13.72 11.65
CA ILE A 76 -1.23 -14.70 10.74
C ILE A 76 -0.09 -15.44 11.44
N ARG A 77 0.81 -14.73 12.13
CA ARG A 77 1.95 -15.37 12.80
C ARG A 77 1.51 -16.33 13.88
N ARG A 78 0.51 -15.96 14.68
CA ARG A 78 -0.04 -16.81 15.73
C ARG A 78 -0.82 -17.99 15.19
N ASP A 79 -1.55 -17.81 14.08
CA ASP A 79 -2.23 -18.93 13.40
C ASP A 79 -1.19 -19.94 12.85
N ALA A 80 -0.17 -19.45 12.14
CA ALA A 80 0.92 -20.27 11.62
C ALA A 80 1.70 -21.00 12.71
N ALA A 81 1.86 -20.38 13.89
CA ALA A 81 2.51 -20.99 15.05
C ALA A 81 1.57 -21.89 15.89
N GLY A 82 0.27 -21.97 15.55
CA GLY A 82 -0.73 -22.70 16.35
C GLY A 82 -1.02 -22.08 17.73
N THR A 83 -0.68 -20.80 17.93
CA THR A 83 -0.85 -20.05 19.19
C THR A 83 -1.99 -19.03 19.16
N LEU A 84 -2.74 -18.97 18.05
CA LEU A 84 -3.94 -18.15 17.95
C LEU A 84 -5.08 -18.77 18.79
N GLY A 85 -5.43 -18.11 19.89
CA GLY A 85 -6.37 -18.64 20.87
C GLY A 85 -7.81 -18.66 20.37
N ARG A 86 -8.60 -19.66 20.81
CA ARG A 86 -10.03 -19.77 20.46
C ARG A 86 -10.84 -18.52 20.84
N ASN A 87 -10.52 -17.90 21.97
CA ASN A 87 -11.21 -16.69 22.43
C ASN A 87 -10.89 -15.49 21.52
N ASP A 88 -9.66 -15.35 21.05
CA ASP A 88 -9.27 -14.29 20.12
C ASP A 88 -10.02 -14.44 18.79
N VAL A 89 -10.05 -15.67 18.25
CA VAL A 89 -10.81 -15.99 17.03
C VAL A 89 -12.30 -15.70 17.23
N ALA A 90 -12.89 -16.12 18.36
CA ALA A 90 -14.30 -15.88 18.65
C ALA A 90 -14.62 -14.37 18.72
N GLN A 91 -13.76 -13.57 19.34
CA GLN A 91 -13.93 -12.13 19.43
C GLN A 91 -13.87 -11.47 18.06
N VAL A 92 -12.83 -11.74 17.26
CA VAL A 92 -12.68 -11.17 15.92
C VAL A 92 -13.86 -11.58 15.03
N ARG A 93 -14.28 -12.85 15.08
CA ARG A 93 -15.45 -13.35 14.33
C ARG A 93 -16.73 -12.61 14.71
N ALA A 94 -16.97 -12.36 15.99
CA ALA A 94 -18.14 -11.62 16.46
C ALA A 94 -18.17 -10.19 15.90
N ASP A 95 -17.02 -9.50 15.90
CA ASP A 95 -16.93 -8.14 15.38
C ASP A 95 -16.99 -8.09 13.85
N VAL A 96 -16.39 -9.05 13.14
CA VAL A 96 -16.53 -9.22 11.68
C VAL A 96 -17.98 -9.52 11.28
N ALA A 97 -18.67 -10.40 12.01
CA ALA A 97 -20.07 -10.74 11.75
C ALA A 97 -20.97 -9.50 11.81
N ALA A 98 -20.75 -8.65 12.82
CA ALA A 98 -21.51 -7.43 13.04
C ALA A 98 -21.02 -6.24 12.18
N ALA A 99 -19.92 -6.38 11.45
CA ALA A 99 -19.34 -5.31 10.66
C ALA A 99 -20.20 -4.99 9.43
N ARG A 100 -20.47 -3.70 9.24
CA ARG A 100 -21.00 -3.13 8.00
C ARG A 100 -19.98 -3.24 6.86
N LYS A 101 -18.69 -3.11 7.20
CA LYS A 101 -17.58 -3.16 6.24
C LYS A 101 -16.29 -3.58 6.95
N VAL A 102 -15.53 -4.44 6.29
CA VAL A 102 -14.20 -4.87 6.72
C VAL A 102 -13.16 -4.23 5.81
N TYR A 103 -12.14 -3.62 6.40
CA TYR A 103 -10.97 -3.11 5.71
C TYR A 103 -9.80 -4.06 5.94
N ILE A 104 -9.13 -4.43 4.87
CA ILE A 104 -7.91 -5.25 4.89
C ILE A 104 -6.82 -4.36 4.31
N ILE A 105 -5.80 -4.05 5.11
CA ILE A 105 -4.76 -3.08 4.77
C ILE A 105 -3.43 -3.82 4.64
N LEU A 106 -2.78 -3.72 3.49
CA LEU A 106 -1.45 -4.26 3.21
C LEU A 106 -0.80 -3.49 2.06
N HIS A 107 0.52 -3.48 1.97
CA HIS A 107 1.18 -2.90 0.81
C HIS A 107 1.18 -3.84 -0.39
N GLY A 108 1.31 -3.25 -1.58
CA GLY A 108 1.42 -3.96 -2.84
C GLY A 108 2.33 -3.20 -3.81
N ALA A 109 2.88 -3.92 -4.78
CA ALA A 109 3.75 -3.42 -5.83
C ALA A 109 3.06 -3.59 -7.20
N PRO A 110 3.36 -2.75 -8.19
CA PRO A 110 2.63 -2.75 -9.46
C PRO A 110 2.87 -4.02 -10.28
N ASP A 111 4.02 -4.68 -10.14
CA ASP A 111 4.44 -5.89 -10.86
C ASP A 111 4.32 -7.18 -10.02
N VAL A 112 3.61 -7.13 -8.88
CA VAL A 112 3.46 -8.28 -7.96
C VAL A 112 1.99 -8.60 -7.70
N THR A 113 1.57 -9.83 -8.04
CA THR A 113 0.19 -10.29 -7.83
C THR A 113 0.04 -11.48 -6.89
N GLU A 114 1.14 -12.10 -6.46
CA GLU A 114 1.11 -13.31 -5.61
C GLU A 114 1.11 -13.00 -4.11
N HIS A 115 1.65 -11.86 -3.72
CA HIS A 115 1.77 -11.47 -2.32
C HIS A 115 1.62 -9.97 -2.13
N GLY A 116 1.14 -9.59 -0.95
CA GLY A 116 1.37 -8.28 -0.38
C GLY A 116 2.61 -8.27 0.49
N PHE A 117 2.95 -7.12 1.02
CA PHE A 117 4.03 -7.01 1.98
C PHE A 117 3.64 -6.10 3.15
N THR A 118 4.19 -6.42 4.33
CA THR A 118 3.98 -5.62 5.55
C THR A 118 5.12 -4.64 5.78
N ASN A 119 6.31 -5.02 5.29
CA ASN A 119 7.55 -4.28 5.21
C ASN A 119 8.40 -4.88 4.08
N ALA A 120 9.63 -4.42 3.89
CA ALA A 120 10.48 -4.88 2.79
C ALA A 120 10.90 -6.37 2.87
N GLN A 121 10.67 -7.05 4.00
CA GLN A 121 11.14 -8.43 4.24
C GLN A 121 10.01 -9.44 4.43
N THR A 122 8.81 -8.97 4.80
CA THR A 122 7.71 -9.84 5.18
C THR A 122 6.62 -9.80 4.12
N HIS A 123 6.45 -10.91 3.44
CA HIS A 123 5.44 -11.08 2.40
C HIS A 123 4.26 -11.89 2.94
N ILE A 124 3.06 -11.56 2.48
CA ILE A 124 1.83 -12.30 2.79
C ILE A 124 1.20 -12.74 1.48
N GLY A 125 1.18 -14.06 1.24
CA GLY A 125 0.55 -14.61 0.05
C GLY A 125 -0.97 -14.42 0.07
N TRP A 126 -1.60 -14.28 -1.09
CA TRP A 126 -3.08 -14.21 -1.16
C TRP A 126 -3.73 -15.46 -0.56
N ARG A 127 -3.08 -16.63 -0.63
CA ARG A 127 -3.57 -17.88 -0.03
C ARG A 127 -3.62 -17.80 1.49
N GLU A 128 -2.54 -17.37 2.12
CA GLU A 128 -2.42 -17.22 3.58
C GLU A 128 -3.46 -16.22 4.08
N LEU A 129 -3.57 -15.07 3.41
CA LEU A 129 -4.57 -14.06 3.72
C LEU A 129 -6.01 -14.60 3.58
N SER A 130 -6.27 -15.42 2.55
CA SER A 130 -7.57 -16.04 2.34
C SER A 130 -7.91 -17.07 3.43
N SER A 131 -6.94 -17.91 3.81
CA SER A 131 -7.11 -18.89 4.89
C SER A 131 -7.45 -18.21 6.22
N LEU A 132 -6.69 -17.18 6.59
CA LEU A 132 -7.00 -16.39 7.79
C LEU A 132 -8.38 -15.74 7.67
N ALA A 133 -8.72 -15.14 6.52
CA ALA A 133 -10.03 -14.54 6.34
C ALA A 133 -11.17 -15.58 6.46
N LEU A 134 -11.03 -16.81 5.96
CA LEU A 134 -12.04 -17.87 6.16
C LEU A 134 -12.20 -18.26 7.64
N LEU A 135 -11.09 -18.28 8.39
CA LEU A 135 -11.11 -18.50 9.84
C LEU A 135 -11.85 -17.38 10.58
N LEU A 136 -11.62 -16.12 10.19
CA LEU A 136 -12.15 -14.94 10.89
C LEU A 136 -13.55 -14.51 10.42
N PHE A 137 -13.99 -14.91 9.23
CA PHE A 137 -15.25 -14.48 8.64
C PHE A 137 -16.27 -15.61 8.82
N PRO A 138 -17.20 -15.51 9.79
CA PRO A 138 -18.23 -16.52 9.95
C PRO A 138 -19.20 -16.55 8.75
N GLU A 139 -19.96 -17.63 8.62
CA GLU A 139 -21.09 -17.64 7.70
C GLU A 139 -22.17 -16.67 8.17
N ARG A 140 -22.79 -15.97 7.22
CA ARG A 140 -23.95 -15.10 7.48
C ARG A 140 -24.78 -14.94 6.22
N SER A 141 -26.06 -14.58 6.39
CA SER A 141 -26.99 -14.34 5.28
C SER A 141 -26.59 -13.14 4.43
N ASP A 142 -26.13 -12.08 5.08
CA ASP A 142 -25.84 -10.79 4.46
C ASP A 142 -24.46 -10.76 3.83
N PRO A 143 -24.30 -10.23 2.60
CA PRO A 143 -23.00 -10.18 1.96
C PRO A 143 -21.98 -9.35 2.74
N TYR A 144 -20.74 -9.84 2.83
CA TYR A 144 -19.60 -9.04 3.28
C TYR A 144 -19.31 -7.91 2.31
N ARG A 145 -18.95 -6.75 2.86
CA ARG A 145 -18.39 -5.62 2.11
C ARG A 145 -16.95 -5.47 2.54
N ILE A 146 -16.03 -5.85 1.66
CA ILE A 146 -14.60 -5.84 1.93
C ILE A 146 -13.95 -4.73 1.11
N SER A 147 -13.02 -4.00 1.72
CA SER A 147 -12.13 -3.08 1.02
C SER A 147 -10.71 -3.54 1.22
N LEU A 148 -10.10 -4.01 0.14
CA LEU A 148 -8.67 -4.25 0.08
C LEU A 148 -7.99 -2.90 -0.16
N VAL A 149 -7.41 -2.35 0.90
CA VAL A 149 -6.59 -1.14 0.87
C VAL A 149 -5.17 -1.61 0.62
N MET A 150 -4.86 -1.83 -0.66
CA MET A 150 -3.57 -2.30 -1.16
C MET A 150 -3.25 -1.55 -2.43
N CYS A 151 -2.07 -0.93 -2.48
CA CYS A 151 -1.53 -0.34 -3.71
C CYS A 151 -1.49 -1.41 -4.79
N TYR A 152 -2.00 -1.09 -5.98
CA TYR A 152 -1.99 -1.99 -7.14
C TYR A 152 -2.68 -3.35 -6.92
N GLY A 153 -3.47 -3.55 -5.86
CA GLY A 153 -4.06 -4.85 -5.55
C GLY A 153 -5.01 -5.38 -6.64
N ALA A 154 -5.59 -4.51 -7.46
CA ALA A 154 -6.43 -4.88 -8.61
C ALA A 154 -5.66 -4.96 -9.94
N ARG A 155 -4.37 -4.62 -9.97
CA ARG A 155 -3.52 -4.72 -11.16
C ARG A 155 -3.22 -6.19 -11.45
N THR A 156 -3.09 -6.51 -12.73
CA THR A 156 -2.93 -7.88 -13.26
C THR A 156 -1.46 -8.17 -13.57
N ASP A 157 -1.11 -9.43 -13.87
CA ASP A 157 0.24 -9.82 -14.27
C ASP A 157 0.72 -9.03 -15.50
N ASN A 158 -0.19 -8.69 -16.41
CA ASN A 158 0.07 -7.69 -17.45
C ASN A 158 -0.05 -6.27 -16.90
N PHE A 159 0.88 -5.92 -16.01
CA PHE A 159 0.85 -4.68 -15.22
C PHE A 159 1.07 -3.40 -16.05
N ARG A 160 1.37 -3.52 -17.35
CA ARG A 160 1.50 -2.39 -18.29
C ARG A 160 0.19 -2.03 -18.99
N LEU A 161 -0.87 -2.85 -18.85
CA LEU A 161 -2.18 -2.51 -19.41
C LEU A 161 -2.79 -1.28 -18.73
N ASN A 162 -3.74 -0.65 -19.42
CA ASN A 162 -4.67 0.30 -18.82
C ASN A 162 -5.80 -0.49 -18.13
N HIS A 163 -5.80 -0.49 -16.80
CA HIS A 163 -6.76 -1.26 -15.98
C HIS A 163 -8.11 -0.56 -15.76
N LEU A 164 -8.40 0.52 -16.50
CA LEU A 164 -9.71 1.16 -16.48
C LEU A 164 -10.65 0.70 -17.60
N GLY A 165 -10.07 0.20 -18.70
CA GLY A 165 -10.78 -0.21 -19.90
C GLY A 165 -11.08 -1.70 -19.95
N ALA A 166 -11.51 -2.18 -21.13
CA ALA A 166 -11.75 -3.59 -21.35
C ALA A 166 -10.47 -4.42 -21.11
N MET A 167 -10.58 -5.44 -20.26
CA MET A 167 -9.51 -6.38 -19.97
C MET A 167 -9.97 -7.80 -20.30
N SER A 168 -9.05 -8.66 -20.74
CA SER A 168 -9.40 -10.04 -20.99
C SER A 168 -9.74 -10.74 -19.66
N PRO A 169 -10.67 -11.72 -19.67
CA PRO A 169 -10.90 -12.59 -18.51
C PRO A 169 -9.62 -13.29 -18.01
N GLY A 170 -8.69 -13.58 -18.94
CA GLY A 170 -7.39 -14.16 -18.63
C GLY A 170 -6.51 -13.24 -17.79
N ASP A 171 -6.51 -11.94 -18.06
CA ASP A 171 -5.77 -10.95 -17.27
C ASP A 171 -6.46 -10.67 -15.94
N LEU A 172 -7.78 -10.45 -15.93
CA LEU A 172 -8.56 -10.10 -14.73
C LEU A 172 -8.31 -11.09 -13.58
N LYS A 173 -8.21 -12.38 -13.89
CA LYS A 173 -8.03 -13.43 -12.88
C LYS A 173 -6.63 -13.48 -12.25
N THR A 174 -5.67 -12.76 -12.80
CA THR A 174 -4.29 -12.75 -12.29
C THR A 174 -4.07 -11.75 -11.16
N SER A 175 -4.94 -10.75 -11.00
CA SER A 175 -4.80 -9.76 -9.93
C SER A 175 -4.83 -10.40 -8.53
N PHE A 176 -4.03 -9.86 -7.59
CA PHE A 176 -4.04 -10.30 -6.19
C PHE A 176 -5.46 -10.25 -5.61
N ALA A 177 -6.18 -9.15 -5.85
CA ALA A 177 -7.54 -8.95 -5.38
C ALA A 177 -8.50 -10.02 -5.89
N TYR A 178 -8.40 -10.42 -7.17
CA TYR A 178 -9.24 -11.49 -7.70
C TYR A 178 -8.89 -12.85 -7.08
N LYS A 179 -7.60 -13.19 -6.97
CA LYS A 179 -7.15 -14.46 -6.38
C LYS A 179 -7.67 -14.60 -4.93
N PHE A 180 -7.51 -13.54 -4.13
CA PHE A 180 -8.06 -13.44 -2.78
C PHE A 180 -9.60 -13.51 -2.77
N PHE A 181 -10.27 -12.74 -3.61
CA PHE A 181 -11.73 -12.73 -3.73
C PHE A 181 -12.28 -14.12 -4.02
N ARG A 182 -11.73 -14.81 -5.03
CA ARG A 182 -12.16 -16.13 -5.49
C ARG A 182 -12.04 -17.18 -4.40
N ALA A 183 -10.95 -17.12 -3.62
CA ALA A 183 -10.74 -18.03 -2.50
C ALA A 183 -11.82 -17.88 -1.41
N LEU A 184 -12.39 -16.69 -1.24
CA LEU A 184 -13.43 -16.42 -0.25
C LEU A 184 -14.85 -16.59 -0.77
N CYS A 185 -15.13 -16.18 -2.01
CA CYS A 185 -16.50 -16.06 -2.51
C CYS A 185 -17.20 -17.41 -2.72
N ASN A 186 -16.43 -18.50 -2.79
CA ASN A 186 -16.96 -19.87 -2.77
C ASN A 186 -17.59 -20.26 -1.43
N PHE A 187 -17.17 -19.63 -0.34
CA PHE A 187 -17.60 -19.97 1.02
C PHE A 187 -18.40 -18.87 1.69
N ARG A 188 -18.30 -17.62 1.19
CA ARG A 188 -18.92 -16.44 1.78
C ARG A 188 -19.54 -15.58 0.70
N LYS A 189 -20.75 -15.07 0.92
CA LYS A 189 -21.33 -14.02 0.08
C LYS A 189 -20.56 -12.73 0.33
N LEU A 190 -19.94 -12.15 -0.70
CA LEU A 190 -19.16 -10.93 -0.52
C LEU A 190 -19.04 -10.07 -1.77
N SER A 191 -18.73 -8.81 -1.53
CA SER A 191 -18.25 -7.83 -2.49
C SER A 191 -16.90 -7.29 -2.02
N LEU A 192 -15.96 -7.13 -2.95
CA LEU A 192 -14.61 -6.63 -2.68
C LEU A 192 -14.33 -5.42 -3.54
N THR A 193 -13.78 -4.35 -2.95
CA THR A 193 -13.18 -3.25 -3.71
C THR A 193 -11.67 -3.25 -3.55
N ALA A 194 -10.94 -3.11 -4.65
CA ALA A 194 -9.47 -2.95 -4.69
C ALA A 194 -9.09 -1.84 -5.69
N CYS A 195 -7.83 -1.40 -5.67
CA CYS A 195 -7.35 -0.27 -6.50
C CYS A 195 -6.30 -0.71 -7.52
N THR A 196 -6.25 -0.05 -8.69
CA THR A 196 -5.34 -0.37 -9.80
C THR A 196 -4.00 0.37 -9.73
N GLY A 197 -3.93 1.46 -8.96
CA GLY A 197 -2.73 2.27 -8.71
C GLY A 197 -2.35 2.34 -7.23
N ALA A 198 -1.32 3.11 -6.88
CA ALA A 198 -1.04 3.37 -5.47
C ALA A 198 -2.20 4.14 -4.82
N VAL A 199 -2.42 3.87 -3.53
CA VAL A 199 -3.51 4.47 -2.75
C VAL A 199 -2.90 5.41 -1.73
N SER A 200 -3.29 6.68 -1.77
CA SER A 200 -2.98 7.65 -0.72
C SER A 200 -4.23 8.04 0.04
N THR A 201 -4.12 8.20 1.35
CA THR A 201 -5.21 8.71 2.18
C THR A 201 -4.90 10.17 2.52
N GLN A 202 -5.72 11.09 2.04
CA GLN A 202 -5.56 12.53 2.25
C GLN A 202 -6.35 13.01 3.47
N GLY A 203 -5.79 14.02 4.14
CA GLY A 203 -6.52 14.91 5.05
C GLY A 203 -7.13 14.26 6.29
N SER A 204 -7.96 15.05 6.98
CA SER A 204 -8.71 14.62 8.17
C SER A 204 -10.02 13.89 7.84
N ASP A 205 -10.46 13.92 6.59
CA ASP A 205 -11.71 13.29 6.12
C ASP A 205 -11.52 11.82 5.69
N GLY A 206 -10.26 11.37 5.59
CA GLY A 206 -9.93 10.02 5.17
C GLY A 206 -10.31 9.75 3.72
N THR A 207 -10.29 10.77 2.86
CA THR A 207 -10.51 10.59 1.42
C THR A 207 -9.32 9.84 0.83
N ASN A 208 -9.61 8.83 0.02
CA ASN A 208 -8.59 7.99 -0.60
C ASN A 208 -8.49 8.37 -2.07
N GLU A 209 -7.30 8.75 -2.50
CA GLU A 209 -6.96 8.98 -3.88
C GLU A 209 -6.20 7.78 -4.43
N VAL A 210 -6.27 7.61 -5.74
CA VAL A 210 -5.58 6.54 -6.46
C VAL A 210 -4.77 7.17 -7.58
N GLU A 211 -3.55 6.69 -7.79
CA GLU A 211 -2.73 7.05 -8.96
C GLU A 211 -3.49 6.83 -10.26
N THR A 212 -3.35 7.79 -11.17
CA THR A 212 -3.86 7.70 -12.54
C THR A 212 -3.08 6.69 -13.37
N GLU A 213 -3.63 6.17 -14.47
CA GLU A 213 -2.92 5.15 -15.28
C GLU A 213 -1.66 5.75 -15.90
N GLU A 214 -1.69 7.05 -16.22
CA GLU A 214 -0.54 7.84 -16.62
C GLU A 214 0.54 7.89 -15.54
N TRP A 215 0.14 8.10 -14.27
CA TRP A 215 1.07 8.06 -13.14
C TRP A 215 1.65 6.67 -12.94
N VAL A 216 0.84 5.62 -13.10
CA VAL A 216 1.32 4.25 -13.02
C VAL A 216 2.32 3.95 -14.13
N SER A 217 2.04 4.33 -15.38
CA SER A 217 2.98 4.17 -16.50
C SER A 217 4.31 4.87 -16.23
N ALA A 218 4.27 6.14 -15.80
CA ALA A 218 5.44 6.89 -15.41
C ALA A 218 6.26 6.22 -14.30
N THR A 219 5.57 5.65 -13.30
CA THR A 219 6.19 4.93 -12.18
C THR A 219 6.87 3.66 -12.66
N LEU A 220 6.23 2.91 -13.56
CA LEU A 220 6.81 1.71 -14.15
C LEU A 220 8.02 2.02 -15.03
N ASP A 221 7.99 3.10 -15.80
CA ASP A 221 9.14 3.55 -16.61
C ASP A 221 10.34 3.91 -15.72
N VAL A 222 10.10 4.54 -14.59
CA VAL A 222 11.12 4.80 -13.57
C VAL A 222 11.69 3.50 -13.00
N ILE A 223 10.83 2.53 -12.66
CA ILE A 223 11.25 1.24 -12.13
C ILE A 223 12.12 0.49 -13.15
N ASP A 224 11.69 0.42 -14.40
CA ASP A 224 12.42 -0.27 -15.47
C ASP A 224 13.74 0.45 -15.77
N TYR A 225 13.73 1.78 -15.82
CA TYR A 225 14.96 2.57 -15.94
C TYR A 225 15.94 2.29 -14.80
N GLN A 226 15.46 2.12 -13.56
CA GLN A 226 16.31 1.74 -12.43
C GLN A 226 16.85 0.30 -12.53
N LYS A 227 16.08 -0.62 -13.12
CA LYS A 227 16.50 -2.01 -13.38
C LYS A 227 17.53 -2.09 -14.51
N ASP A 228 17.33 -1.32 -15.58
CA ASP A 228 18.09 -1.36 -16.83
C ASP A 228 19.33 -0.47 -16.82
N LYS A 229 19.39 0.53 -15.94
CA LYS A 229 20.64 1.21 -15.63
C LYS A 229 21.63 0.11 -15.23
N PRO A 230 22.73 -0.11 -15.98
CA PRO A 230 23.83 -0.87 -15.43
C PRO A 230 24.13 -0.16 -14.12
N THR A 231 23.89 -0.83 -13.00
CA THR A 231 24.51 -0.47 -11.74
C THR A 231 25.97 -0.36 -12.11
N ARG A 232 26.43 0.86 -12.37
CA ARG A 232 27.80 1.12 -12.79
C ARG A 232 28.59 0.93 -11.52
N ASP A 233 28.81 -0.34 -11.16
CA ASP A 233 29.27 -0.87 -9.87
C ASP A 233 29.41 0.24 -8.82
N LEU A 234 28.27 0.81 -8.39
CA LEU A 234 28.25 1.48 -7.11
C LEU A 234 28.07 0.35 -6.13
N ARG A 235 29.12 -0.47 -5.99
CA ARG A 235 29.10 -1.55 -5.03
C ARG A 235 28.79 -0.87 -3.71
N LYS A 236 27.85 -1.46 -2.96
CA LYS A 236 27.61 -1.06 -1.57
C LYS A 236 28.94 -0.90 -0.82
N ASP A 237 29.94 -1.70 -1.20
CA ASP A 237 31.34 -1.62 -0.80
C ASP A 237 32.01 -0.26 -1.03
N ASP A 238 31.72 0.49 -2.10
CA ASP A 238 32.29 1.83 -2.34
C ASP A 238 31.64 2.88 -1.44
N LEU A 239 30.33 2.81 -1.25
CA LEU A 239 29.59 3.68 -0.32
C LEU A 239 29.93 3.39 1.13
N ASP A 240 30.07 2.11 1.47
CA ASP A 240 30.50 1.64 2.77
C ASP A 240 31.99 1.90 2.96
N TRP A 241 32.82 1.88 1.91
CA TRP A 241 34.23 2.26 1.99
C TRP A 241 34.38 3.75 2.32
N VAL A 242 33.63 4.67 1.70
CA VAL A 242 33.69 6.11 2.04
C VAL A 242 33.25 6.35 3.48
N LYS A 243 32.16 5.69 3.93
CA LYS A 243 31.69 5.75 5.33
C LYS A 243 32.72 5.17 6.30
N GLN A 244 33.27 4.00 5.98
CA GLN A 244 34.24 3.31 6.83
C GLN A 244 35.60 4.00 6.81
N ALA A 245 36.00 4.67 5.73
CA ALA A 245 37.20 5.49 5.68
C ALA A 245 37.08 6.69 6.64
N TYR A 246 35.91 7.33 6.72
CA TYR A 246 35.62 8.38 7.68
C TYR A 246 35.65 7.89 9.14
N ILE A 247 35.11 6.70 9.42
CA ILE A 247 35.14 6.11 10.76
C ILE A 247 36.57 5.66 11.13
N ARG A 248 37.29 5.00 10.21
CA ARG A 248 38.65 4.46 10.42
C ARG A 248 39.71 5.54 10.60
N SER A 249 39.51 6.75 10.06
CA SER A 249 40.43 7.87 10.29
C SER A 249 40.36 8.44 11.71
N GLY A 250 39.52 7.88 12.59
CA GLY A 250 39.38 8.32 13.99
C GLY A 250 38.72 9.70 14.13
N THR A 251 38.09 10.20 13.06
CA THR A 251 37.57 11.56 13.02
C THR A 251 36.16 11.68 13.60
N GLY A 252 35.35 10.62 13.55
CA GLY A 252 33.99 10.69 14.06
C GLY A 252 33.30 9.34 14.05
N SER A 253 32.14 9.31 14.67
CA SER A 253 31.23 8.18 14.68
C SER A 253 30.35 8.14 13.42
N LEU A 254 29.62 7.04 13.23
CA LEU A 254 28.58 6.94 12.19
C LEU A 254 27.50 8.03 12.36
N ALA A 255 27.22 8.45 13.59
CA ALA A 255 26.27 9.53 13.86
C ALA A 255 26.79 10.88 13.34
N ASP A 256 28.08 11.15 13.50
CA ASP A 256 28.72 12.39 13.01
C ASP A 256 28.75 12.43 11.48
N TRP A 257 28.99 11.29 10.83
CA TRP A 257 28.87 11.18 9.38
C TRP A 257 27.46 11.52 8.87
N ASN A 258 26.43 10.95 9.51
CA ASN A 258 25.04 11.22 9.12
C ASN A 258 24.67 12.68 9.35
N ALA A 259 25.10 13.29 10.47
CA ALA A 259 24.86 14.70 10.76
C ALA A 259 25.56 15.62 9.75
N LEU A 260 26.81 15.33 9.36
CA LEU A 260 27.54 16.10 8.35
C LEU A 260 26.91 15.98 6.96
N ARG A 261 26.46 14.78 6.58
CA ARG A 261 25.71 14.55 5.34
C ARG A 261 24.43 15.38 5.32
N ASP A 262 23.65 15.34 6.39
CA ASP A 262 22.37 16.06 6.48
C ASP A 262 22.60 17.59 6.51
N ALA A 263 23.69 18.05 7.13
CA ALA A 263 24.12 19.45 7.08
C ALA A 263 24.50 19.87 5.65
N PHE A 264 25.23 19.04 4.89
CA PHE A 264 25.59 19.37 3.50
C PHE A 264 24.37 19.42 2.57
N TYR A 265 23.38 18.54 2.77
CA TYR A 265 22.13 18.55 2.01
C TYR A 265 21.32 19.84 2.21
N THR A 266 21.38 20.40 3.43
CA THR A 266 20.64 21.62 3.78
C THR A 266 21.41 22.90 3.47
N ASP A 267 22.73 22.89 3.61
CA ASP A 267 23.61 24.02 3.30
C ASP A 267 25.07 23.54 3.12
N ARG A 268 25.58 23.66 1.89
CA ARG A 268 26.92 23.20 1.51
C ARG A 268 28.05 23.91 2.26
N THR A 269 27.79 25.08 2.84
CA THR A 269 28.79 25.85 3.60
C THR A 269 29.00 25.34 5.03
N LYS A 270 28.10 24.47 5.53
CA LYS A 270 28.14 23.92 6.89
C LYS A 270 29.06 22.72 7.07
N VAL A 271 29.68 22.23 6.00
CA VAL A 271 30.70 21.19 6.07
C VAL A 271 32.10 21.81 6.01
N PRO A 272 33.00 21.45 6.94
CA PRO A 272 34.37 21.94 6.92
C PRO A 272 35.08 21.65 5.60
N LYS A 273 35.72 22.67 5.02
CA LYS A 273 36.47 22.55 3.75
C LYS A 273 37.65 21.58 3.90
N GLY A 274 38.00 20.90 2.81
CA GLY A 274 39.13 19.96 2.75
C GLY A 274 38.71 18.51 2.55
N TYR A 275 39.29 17.58 3.33
CA TYR A 275 39.06 16.14 3.18
C TYR A 275 37.58 15.75 3.33
N TYR A 276 36.87 16.30 4.33
CA TYR A 276 35.46 15.97 4.60
C TYR A 276 34.51 16.46 3.51
N GLU A 277 34.71 17.70 3.04
CA GLU A 277 33.98 18.24 1.90
C GLU A 277 34.19 17.38 0.65
N THR A 278 35.41 16.85 0.43
CA THR A 278 35.73 16.02 -0.73
C THR A 278 35.04 14.66 -0.67
N GLU A 279 35.09 13.96 0.46
CA GLU A 279 34.47 12.64 0.62
C GLU A 279 32.93 12.72 0.66
N ILE A 280 32.37 13.76 1.29
CA ILE A 280 30.92 14.01 1.26
C ILE A 280 30.46 14.42 -0.15
N LYS A 281 31.24 15.21 -0.90
CA LYS A 281 30.95 15.50 -2.31
C LYS A 281 30.99 14.26 -3.19
N LYS A 282 31.94 13.34 -2.99
CA LYS A 282 31.99 12.06 -3.71
C LYS A 282 30.76 11.20 -3.39
N TYR A 283 30.42 11.07 -2.11
CA TYR A 283 29.22 10.36 -1.66
C TYR A 283 27.95 10.97 -2.27
N ILE A 284 27.81 12.29 -2.21
CA ILE A 284 26.65 13.01 -2.73
C ILE A 284 26.60 13.00 -4.24
N ALA A 285 27.71 13.16 -4.96
CA ALA A 285 27.71 13.02 -6.42
C ALA A 285 27.19 11.64 -6.84
N HIS A 286 27.59 10.57 -6.15
CA HIS A 286 27.07 9.23 -6.39
C HIS A 286 25.58 9.07 -6.05
N THR A 287 25.07 9.69 -4.97
CA THR A 287 23.64 9.59 -4.62
C THR A 287 22.73 10.59 -5.38
N GLN A 288 23.26 11.74 -5.76
CA GLN A 288 22.56 12.82 -6.46
C GLN A 288 22.30 12.44 -7.91
N HIS A 289 23.19 11.69 -8.58
CA HIS A 289 22.90 11.17 -9.93
C HIS A 289 21.65 10.28 -9.95
N LEU A 290 21.44 9.43 -8.94
CA LEU A 290 20.23 8.61 -8.84
C LEU A 290 18.98 9.46 -8.59
N TYR A 291 19.09 10.49 -7.75
CA TYR A 291 17.98 11.40 -7.48
C TYR A 291 17.65 12.28 -8.69
N ASP A 292 18.66 12.83 -9.37
CA ASP A 292 18.51 13.69 -10.55
C ASP A 292 18.02 12.88 -11.74
N ASP A 293 18.49 11.65 -11.94
CA ASP A 293 17.99 10.75 -12.98
C ASP A 293 16.53 10.35 -12.70
N LEU A 294 16.18 10.08 -11.44
CA LEU A 294 14.81 9.79 -11.00
C LEU A 294 13.90 11.01 -11.18
N GLN A 295 14.36 12.21 -10.83
CA GLN A 295 13.61 13.44 -11.02
C GLN A 295 13.49 13.81 -12.50
N ALA A 296 14.52 13.56 -13.31
CA ALA A 296 14.49 13.74 -14.76
C ALA A 296 13.50 12.76 -15.40
N ALA A 297 13.53 11.47 -15.01
CA ALA A 297 12.57 10.47 -15.47
C ALA A 297 11.14 10.83 -15.08
N LYS A 298 10.90 11.28 -13.84
CA LYS A 298 9.59 11.78 -13.41
C LYS A 298 9.15 13.03 -14.15
N SER A 299 10.06 13.97 -14.38
CA SER A 299 9.78 15.21 -15.12
C SER A 299 9.47 14.92 -16.58
N GLN A 300 10.22 14.02 -17.23
CA GLN A 300 9.98 13.58 -18.60
C GLN A 300 8.64 12.84 -18.69
N ALA A 301 8.35 11.92 -17.77
CA ALA A 301 7.06 11.24 -17.74
C ALA A 301 5.90 12.21 -17.49
N ALA A 302 6.09 13.20 -16.61
CA ALA A 302 5.08 14.24 -16.37
C ALA A 302 4.84 15.13 -17.59
N GLN A 303 5.88 15.42 -18.38
CA GLN A 303 5.77 16.13 -19.65
C GLN A 303 5.05 15.29 -20.72
N MET A 304 5.36 13.99 -20.82
CA MET A 304 4.73 13.08 -21.79
C MET A 304 3.24 12.84 -21.49
N HIS A 305 2.86 12.83 -20.22
CA HIS A 305 1.50 12.47 -19.80
C HIS A 305 0.62 13.65 -19.35
N GLY A 306 1.03 14.90 -19.60
CA GLY A 306 0.16 16.07 -19.43
C GLY A 306 -0.16 16.44 -17.97
N GLY A 307 0.74 16.13 -17.04
CA GLY A 307 0.57 16.37 -15.60
C GLY A 307 0.13 15.11 -14.85
N LEU A 308 1.01 14.61 -13.99
CA LEU A 308 0.74 13.42 -13.20
C LEU A 308 -0.07 13.82 -11.94
N SER A 309 -1.18 13.13 -11.67
CA SER A 309 -1.95 13.35 -10.42
C SER A 309 -2.53 12.06 -9.84
N ASN A 310 -2.73 12.07 -8.52
CA ASN A 310 -3.66 11.16 -7.85
C ASN A 310 -5.07 11.73 -7.96
N ARG A 311 -6.08 10.86 -8.06
CA ARG A 311 -7.48 11.28 -8.17
C ARG A 311 -8.35 10.57 -7.13
N SER A 312 -9.21 11.35 -6.48
CA SER A 312 -10.32 10.79 -5.72
C SER A 312 -11.29 10.08 -6.66
N LYS A 313 -11.96 9.02 -6.19
CA LYS A 313 -12.92 8.25 -6.99
C LYS A 313 -12.36 7.81 -8.36
N TYR A 314 -11.18 7.21 -8.38
CA TYR A 314 -10.51 6.72 -9.58
C TYR A 314 -9.94 5.31 -9.34
N GLY A 315 -9.71 4.54 -10.41
CA GLY A 315 -8.90 3.32 -10.37
C GLY A 315 -9.38 2.27 -9.39
N ARG A 316 -10.69 2.08 -9.25
CA ARG A 316 -11.27 1.10 -8.30
C ARG A 316 -12.07 0.04 -9.00
N ILE A 317 -11.69 -1.21 -8.76
CA ILE A 317 -12.40 -2.38 -9.25
C ILE A 317 -13.29 -2.93 -8.14
N LEU A 318 -14.55 -3.17 -8.47
CA LEU A 318 -15.51 -3.87 -7.61
C LEU A 318 -15.72 -5.28 -8.17
N TYR A 319 -15.45 -6.27 -7.32
CA TYR A 319 -15.78 -7.67 -7.55
C TYR A 319 -17.02 -8.00 -6.72
N ASP A 320 -18.06 -8.53 -7.34
CA ASP A 320 -19.30 -8.89 -6.68
C ASP A 320 -19.73 -10.31 -7.08
N TYR A 321 -19.95 -11.14 -6.06
CA TYR A 321 -20.55 -12.48 -6.18
C TYR A 321 -21.62 -12.68 -5.10
N SER A 322 -22.16 -11.58 -4.56
CA SER A 322 -23.05 -11.58 -3.40
C SER A 322 -24.39 -12.28 -3.64
N GLN A 323 -24.86 -12.30 -4.88
CA GLN A 323 -26.12 -12.95 -5.26
C GLN A 323 -25.97 -14.45 -5.56
N GLY A 324 -24.73 -14.96 -5.59
CA GLY A 324 -24.44 -16.35 -5.95
C GLY A 324 -24.69 -16.64 -7.42
N GLY A 325 -23.73 -17.29 -8.08
CA GLY A 325 -23.89 -17.81 -9.44
C GLY A 325 -23.48 -16.88 -10.59
N VAL A 326 -23.29 -15.58 -10.35
CA VAL A 326 -22.76 -14.65 -11.38
C VAL A 326 -21.73 -13.72 -10.76
N LEU A 327 -20.49 -13.80 -11.26
CA LEU A 327 -19.44 -12.85 -10.99
C LEU A 327 -19.66 -11.60 -11.81
N THR A 328 -19.63 -10.45 -11.15
CA THR A 328 -19.62 -9.14 -11.78
C THR A 328 -18.35 -8.41 -11.37
N ILE A 329 -17.57 -7.95 -12.37
CA ILE A 329 -16.39 -7.11 -12.17
C ILE A 329 -16.65 -5.79 -12.89
N VAL A 330 -16.62 -4.68 -12.14
CA VAL A 330 -16.83 -3.34 -12.70
C VAL A 330 -15.71 -2.39 -12.29
N ASN A 331 -15.35 -1.49 -13.20
CA ASN A 331 -14.65 -0.27 -12.83
C ASN A 331 -15.67 0.68 -12.19
N LYS A 332 -15.59 0.83 -10.87
CA LYS A 332 -16.62 1.50 -10.06
C LYS A 332 -16.82 2.96 -10.42
N TYR A 333 -15.77 3.65 -10.83
CA TYR A 333 -15.81 5.08 -11.11
C TYR A 333 -15.60 5.43 -12.58
N GLY A 334 -15.12 4.48 -13.37
CA GLY A 334 -14.82 4.71 -14.77
C GLY A 334 -13.52 5.48 -14.98
N ASP A 335 -13.32 5.91 -16.22
CA ASP A 335 -12.30 6.85 -16.63
C ASP A 335 -12.97 8.20 -16.95
N PRO A 336 -12.71 9.27 -16.18
CA PRO A 336 -13.26 10.60 -16.46
C PRO A 336 -12.89 11.14 -17.85
N MET A 337 -11.77 10.66 -18.42
CA MET A 337 -11.25 11.09 -19.71
C MET A 337 -11.73 10.20 -20.87
N ASN A 338 -12.35 9.06 -20.59
CA ASN A 338 -12.90 8.16 -21.59
C ASN A 338 -14.41 7.95 -21.38
N PRO A 339 -15.28 8.64 -22.14
CA PRO A 339 -16.73 8.55 -21.96
C PRO A 339 -17.30 7.15 -22.25
N VAL A 340 -16.55 6.26 -22.91
CA VAL A 340 -16.95 4.86 -23.15
C VAL A 340 -16.78 4.03 -21.87
N ALA A 341 -15.79 4.35 -21.04
CA ALA A 341 -15.52 3.68 -19.76
C ALA A 341 -16.15 4.47 -18.59
N GLY A 342 -17.46 4.71 -18.63
CA GLY A 342 -18.18 5.48 -17.62
C GLY A 342 -18.24 4.84 -16.22
N GLN A 343 -18.94 5.49 -15.30
CA GLN A 343 -19.12 4.96 -13.94
C GLN A 343 -19.76 3.56 -13.95
N ASN A 344 -19.21 2.63 -13.15
CA ASN A 344 -19.61 1.22 -13.13
C ASN A 344 -19.46 0.52 -14.50
N TYR A 345 -18.46 0.91 -15.29
CA TYR A 345 -18.14 0.24 -16.55
C TYR A 345 -17.91 -1.26 -16.31
N LEU A 346 -18.62 -2.09 -17.09
CA LEU A 346 -18.60 -3.54 -16.94
C LEU A 346 -17.34 -4.12 -17.58
N LEU A 347 -16.48 -4.68 -16.75
CA LEU A 347 -15.28 -5.38 -17.19
C LEU A 347 -15.57 -6.85 -17.48
N TYR A 348 -16.42 -7.47 -16.65
CA TYR A 348 -16.78 -8.87 -16.80
C TYR A 348 -18.12 -9.18 -16.12
N ARG A 349 -18.93 -10.03 -16.75
CA ARG A 349 -20.10 -10.67 -16.17
C ARG A 349 -20.20 -12.11 -16.64
N GLY A 350 -20.22 -13.06 -15.72
CA GLY A 350 -20.26 -14.48 -16.09
C GLY A 350 -19.98 -15.42 -14.91
N PRO A 351 -19.60 -16.68 -15.17
CA PRO A 351 -19.14 -17.58 -14.12
C PRO A 351 -17.85 -17.07 -13.47
N LEU A 352 -17.47 -17.63 -12.32
CA LEU A 352 -16.16 -17.37 -11.72
C LEU A 352 -15.03 -17.75 -12.72
N LEU A 353 -14.07 -16.86 -12.91
CA LEU A 353 -12.88 -17.02 -13.77
C LEU A 353 -11.83 -17.98 -13.19
#